data_AF-A0A0P9I9U6-F1
#
_entry.id   AF-A0A0P9I9U6-F1
#
_cell.length_a   1.000
_cell.length_b   1.000
_cell.length_c   1.000
_cell.angle_alpha   90.00
_cell.angle_beta   90.00
_cell.angle_gamma   90.00
#
_symmetry.space_group_name_H-M   'P 1'
#
loop_
_entity.id
_entity.type
_entity.pdbx_description
1 polymer ?
#
loop_
_entity_poly.entity_id
_entity_poly.type
_entity_poly.pdbx_seq_one_letter_code
_entity_poly.pdbx_strand_id
1 'polypeptide(L)'
;MRMMLKTNQNGGFDCPGCAWGDSPESGMVKFCENGAKAVNWEATKRRVDPAFFARYSVSSLMEQSDYWLEYQGRLTEPMSYDAETDRYKPISWDSA
;
A
#
# COMPACT_ATOMS: atom_id res chain seq x y z
N MET A 1 1.93 -12.26 7.16
CA MET A 1 1.34 -13.56 7.62
C MET A 1 0.05 -13.41 8.41
N ARG A 2 -0.09 -12.48 9.38
CA ARG A 2 -1.34 -12.34 10.17
C ARG A 2 -2.59 -12.03 9.33
N MET A 3 -2.46 -11.31 8.21
CA MET A 3 -3.61 -10.96 7.37
C MET A 3 -4.08 -12.12 6.51
N MET A 4 -3.17 -12.91 5.93
CA MET A 4 -3.49 -14.06 5.06
C MET A 4 -4.37 -15.09 5.76
N LEU A 5 -4.10 -15.40 7.04
CA LEU A 5 -4.89 -16.36 7.82
C LEU A 5 -6.31 -15.87 8.15
N LYS A 6 -6.59 -14.58 7.92
CA LYS A 6 -7.91 -13.97 8.09
C LYS A 6 -8.60 -13.67 6.76
N THR A 7 -7.94 -13.88 5.63
CA THR A 7 -8.50 -13.60 4.31
C THR A 7 -9.56 -14.63 3.93
N ASN A 8 -10.77 -14.16 3.55
CA ASN A 8 -11.93 -14.95 3.13
C ASN A 8 -12.33 -16.03 4.16
N GLN A 9 -12.21 -15.68 5.44
CA GLN A 9 -12.68 -16.49 6.57
C GLN A 9 -13.93 -15.83 7.15
N ASN A 10 -14.83 -16.63 7.73
CA ASN A 10 -16.03 -16.10 8.38
C ASN A 10 -15.66 -15.09 9.49
N GLY A 11 -16.16 -13.85 9.39
CA GLY A 11 -15.81 -12.74 10.27
C GLY A 11 -14.38 -12.20 10.08
N GLY A 12 -13.74 -12.56 8.97
CA GLY A 12 -12.40 -12.16 8.56
C GLY A 12 -12.39 -10.94 7.63
N PHE A 13 -11.39 -10.90 6.76
CA PHE A 13 -11.25 -9.85 5.73
C PHE A 13 -11.51 -10.44 4.35
N ASP A 14 -12.43 -9.84 3.61
CA ASP A 14 -12.73 -10.29 2.26
C ASP A 14 -11.79 -9.66 1.25
N CYS A 15 -11.10 -10.49 0.48
CA CYS A 15 -10.25 -10.01 -0.60
C CYS A 15 -11.14 -9.57 -1.78
N PRO A 16 -11.16 -8.27 -2.14
CA PRO A 16 -12.12 -7.72 -3.10
C PRO A 16 -11.91 -8.22 -4.54
N GLY A 17 -10.74 -8.80 -4.84
CA GLY A 17 -10.42 -9.35 -6.15
C GLY A 17 -10.41 -10.88 -6.22
N CYS A 18 -10.85 -11.58 -5.16
CA CYS A 18 -10.88 -13.05 -5.16
C CYS A 18 -12.18 -13.60 -5.77
N ALA A 19 -12.06 -14.71 -6.49
CA ALA A 19 -13.20 -15.48 -6.99
C ALA A 19 -13.90 -16.33 -5.91
N TRP A 20 -13.29 -16.45 -4.73
CA TRP A 20 -13.83 -17.20 -3.60
C TRP A 20 -14.51 -16.24 -2.63
N GLY A 21 -15.85 -16.25 -2.63
CA GLY A 21 -16.64 -15.59 -1.60
C GLY A 21 -16.68 -16.40 -0.30
N ASP A 22 -17.38 -15.86 0.69
CA ASP A 22 -17.58 -16.54 1.97
C ASP A 22 -18.31 -17.87 1.78
N SER A 23 -17.63 -18.97 2.12
CA SER A 23 -18.22 -20.31 2.22
C SER A 23 -18.23 -20.76 3.68
N PRO A 24 -19.33 -21.35 4.18
CA PRO A 24 -19.42 -21.90 5.54
C PRO A 24 -18.47 -23.09 5.78
N GLU A 25 -17.83 -23.61 4.72
CA GLU A 25 -16.89 -24.73 4.80
C GLU A 25 -15.55 -24.30 5.43
N SER A 26 -15.04 -25.07 6.38
CA SER A 26 -13.78 -24.76 7.07
C SER A 26 -12.57 -25.15 6.22
N GLY A 27 -12.03 -24.19 5.47
CA GLY A 27 -10.78 -24.35 4.69
C GLY A 27 -9.73 -23.34 5.14
N MET A 28 -8.50 -23.80 5.40
CA MET A 28 -7.42 -22.94 5.91
C MET A 28 -6.88 -21.92 4.88
N VAL A 29 -7.04 -22.19 3.58
CA VAL A 29 -6.55 -21.34 2.49
C VAL A 29 -7.69 -21.11 1.50
N LYS A 30 -8.14 -19.86 1.39
CA LYS A 30 -9.25 -19.44 0.52
C LYS A 30 -8.89 -18.22 -0.34
N PHE A 31 -7.64 -18.16 -0.79
CA PHE A 31 -7.11 -17.08 -1.61
C PHE A 31 -6.13 -17.65 -2.64
N CYS A 32 -6.00 -17.01 -3.80
CA CYS A 32 -4.94 -17.33 -4.76
C CYS A 32 -3.63 -16.65 -4.35
N GLU A 33 -2.53 -17.03 -4.99
CA GLU A 33 -1.22 -16.40 -4.81
C GLU A 33 -1.28 -14.87 -5.02
N ASN A 34 -1.98 -14.43 -6.07
CA ASN A 34 -2.15 -13.00 -6.35
C ASN A 34 -2.95 -12.29 -5.25
N GLY A 35 -3.98 -12.94 -4.70
CA GLY A 35 -4.73 -12.44 -3.55
C GLY A 35 -3.87 -12.36 -2.29
N ALA A 36 -3.06 -13.39 -2.04
CA ALA A 36 -2.12 -13.42 -0.92
C ALA A 36 -1.11 -12.26 -1.02
N LYS A 37 -0.55 -12.06 -2.22
CA LYS A 37 0.41 -11.00 -2.51
C LYS A 37 -0.21 -9.61 -2.32
N ALA A 38 -1.34 -9.34 -2.97
CA ALA A 38 -2.00 -8.03 -2.92
C ALA A 38 -2.41 -7.66 -1.50
N VAL A 39 -3.09 -8.56 -0.78
CA VAL A 39 -3.56 -8.29 0.58
C VAL A 39 -2.41 -8.06 1.54
N ASN A 40 -1.32 -8.82 1.43
CA ASN A 40 -0.18 -8.64 2.32
C ASN A 40 0.68 -7.43 1.95
N TRP A 41 0.66 -6.99 0.68
CA TRP A 41 1.29 -5.75 0.24
C TRP A 41 0.54 -4.52 0.78
N GLU A 42 -0.79 -4.54 0.72
CA GLU A 42 -1.63 -3.46 1.24
C GLU A 42 -1.71 -3.43 2.77
N ALA A 43 -1.62 -4.58 3.44
CA ALA A 43 -1.68 -4.68 4.90
C ALA A 43 -0.39 -4.21 5.62
N THR A 44 0.38 -3.31 4.99
CA THR A 44 1.55 -2.68 5.58
C THR A 44 1.14 -1.62 6.61
N LYS A 45 1.94 -1.47 7.67
CA LYS A 45 1.82 -0.34 8.62
C LYS A 45 2.71 0.83 8.25
N ARG A 46 3.55 0.68 7.22
CA ARG A 46 4.47 1.73 6.79
C ARG A 46 3.70 2.82 6.07
N ARG A 47 4.14 4.05 6.31
CA ARG A 47 3.53 5.26 5.79
C ARG A 47 4.62 6.12 5.19
N VAL A 48 4.29 6.71 4.07
CA VAL A 48 5.08 7.74 3.40
C VAL A 48 4.43 9.07 3.77
N ASP A 49 5.13 9.84 4.59
CA ASP A 49 4.69 11.13 5.14
C ASP A 49 5.51 12.28 4.52
N PRO A 50 5.21 13.55 4.85
CA PRO A 50 5.97 14.68 4.33
C PRO A 50 7.45 14.64 4.74
N ALA A 51 7.76 14.05 5.89
CA ALA A 51 9.14 13.92 6.35
C ALA A 51 9.96 12.98 5.44
N PHE A 52 9.32 11.96 4.87
CA PHE A 52 9.93 11.14 3.81
C PHE A 52 10.27 11.98 2.57
N PHE A 53 9.33 12.78 2.06
CA PHE A 53 9.56 13.60 0.87
C PHE A 53 10.49 14.80 1.11
N ALA A 54 10.57 15.28 2.35
CA ALA A 54 11.61 16.23 2.74
C ALA A 54 13.01 15.62 2.69
N ARG A 55 13.14 14.29 2.84
CA ARG A 55 14.43 13.58 2.79
C ARG A 55 14.87 13.30 1.36
N TYR A 56 13.99 12.83 0.48
CA TYR A 56 14.34 12.41 -0.88
C TYR A 56 13.90 13.42 -1.95
N SER A 57 14.80 13.73 -2.89
CA SER A 57 14.42 14.50 -4.08
C SER A 57 13.74 13.59 -5.12
N VAL A 58 12.99 14.15 -6.06
CA VAL A 58 12.33 13.35 -7.10
C VAL A 58 13.37 12.66 -7.98
N SER A 59 14.44 13.36 -8.36
CA SER A 59 15.56 12.75 -9.09
C SER A 59 16.14 11.53 -8.36
N SER A 60 16.33 11.64 -7.03
CA SER A 60 16.81 10.52 -6.21
C SER A 60 15.82 9.35 -6.16
N LEU A 61 14.51 9.62 -6.15
CA LEU A 61 13.48 8.59 -6.16
C LEU A 61 13.41 7.89 -7.53
N MET A 62 13.66 8.60 -8.63
CA MET A 62 13.68 8.02 -9.98
C MET A 62 14.79 6.99 -10.20
N GLU A 63 15.86 7.04 -9.39
CA GLU A 63 16.94 6.04 -9.42
C GLU A 63 16.59 4.76 -8.64
N GLN A 64 15.51 4.77 -7.86
CA GLN A 64 15.10 3.63 -7.05
C GLN A 64 14.22 2.67 -7.85
N SER A 65 14.29 1.38 -7.49
CA SER A 65 13.40 0.37 -8.07
C SER A 65 11.95 0.52 -7.59
N ASP A 66 10.99 0.09 -8.42
CA ASP A 66 9.56 0.03 -8.05
C ASP A 66 9.33 -0.72 -6.72
N TYR A 67 10.05 -1.83 -6.52
CA TYR A 67 9.99 -2.60 -5.28
C TYR A 67 10.40 -1.74 -4.08
N TRP A 68 11.48 -0.96 -4.21
CA TRP A 68 11.95 -0.09 -3.14
C TRP A 68 10.93 1.01 -2.85
N LEU A 69 10.38 1.64 -3.90
CA LEU A 69 9.39 2.73 -3.78
C LEU A 69 8.15 2.25 -3.05
N GLU A 70 7.57 1.13 -3.49
CA GLU A 70 6.40 0.54 -2.86
C GLU A 70 6.65 0.07 -1.42
N TYR A 71 7.86 -0.41 -1.12
CA TYR A 71 8.20 -0.89 0.22
C TYR A 71 8.20 0.22 1.28
N GLN A 72 8.28 1.49 0.87
CA GLN A 72 8.25 2.64 1.79
C GLN A 72 6.88 2.82 2.46
N GLY A 73 5.80 2.33 1.85
CA GLY A 73 4.46 2.32 2.42
C GLY A 73 3.45 3.10 1.59
N ARG A 74 2.43 3.66 2.25
CA ARG A 74 1.32 4.39 1.60
C ARG A 74 1.37 5.88 1.91
N LEU A 75 1.05 6.68 0.90
CA LEU A 75 0.88 8.14 1.03
C LEU A 75 -0.18 8.43 2.09
N THR A 76 0.10 9.44 2.92
CA THR A 76 -0.76 9.82 4.04
C THR A 76 -1.48 11.14 3.84
N GLU A 77 -0.98 11.99 2.94
CA GLU A 77 -1.53 13.30 2.64
C GLU A 77 -1.25 13.72 1.19
N PRO A 78 -1.99 14.70 0.65
CA PRO A 78 -1.75 15.25 -0.67
C PRO A 78 -0.38 15.92 -0.78
N MET A 79 0.31 15.65 -1.89
CA MET A 79 1.65 16.18 -2.16
C MET A 79 1.68 16.79 -3.56
N SER A 80 2.40 17.89 -3.73
CA SER A 80 2.64 18.52 -5.03
C SER A 80 4.14 18.66 -5.30
N TYR A 81 4.54 18.48 -6.55
CA TYR A 81 5.93 18.61 -6.95
C TYR A 81 6.33 20.08 -7.04
N ASP A 82 7.44 20.41 -6.39
CA ASP A 82 8.09 21.71 -6.47
C ASP A 82 9.39 21.56 -7.28
N ALA A 83 9.38 22.14 -8.48
CA ALA A 83 10.50 22.09 -9.42
C ALA A 83 11.72 22.91 -8.99
N GLU A 84 11.56 23.94 -8.15
CA GLU A 84 12.68 24.73 -7.65
C GLU A 84 13.52 23.93 -6.65
N THR A 85 12.86 23.04 -5.90
CA THR A 85 13.50 22.24 -4.85
C THR A 85 13.71 20.76 -5.21
N ASP A 86 13.26 20.34 -6.40
CA ASP A 86 13.23 18.94 -6.85
C ASP A 86 12.54 18.01 -5.83
N ARG A 87 11.46 18.47 -5.18
CA ARG A 87 10.85 17.75 -4.05
C ARG A 87 9.34 17.83 -4.05
N TYR A 88 8.70 16.82 -3.47
CA TYR A 88 7.29 16.88 -3.14
C TYR A 88 7.08 17.65 -1.83
N LYS A 89 6.15 18.61 -1.85
CA LYS A 89 5.71 19.39 -0.68
C LYS A 89 4.26 19.08 -0.35
N PRO A 90 3.89 19.06 0.94
CA PRO A 90 2.51 18.83 1.35
C PRO A 90 1.64 20.00 0.91
N ILE A 91 0.43 19.69 0.45
CA ILE A 91 -0.60 20.67 0.12
C ILE A 91 -1.90 20.32 0.83
N SER A 92 -2.81 21.30 0.98
CA SER A 92 -4.13 21.01 1.51
C SER A 92 -4.97 20.23 0.50
N TRP A 93 -5.97 19.49 0.99
CA TRP A 93 -6.94 18.79 0.14
C TRP A 93 -7.68 19.74 -0.82
N ASP A 94 -7.96 20.98 -0.40
CA ASP A 94 -8.61 21.98 -1.26
C ASP A 94 -7.72 22.45 -2.42
N SER A 95 -6.40 22.22 -2.33
CA SER A 95 -5.40 22.62 -3.33
C SER A 95 -4.90 21.45 -4.18
N ALA A 96 -5.43 20.24 -3.97
CA ALA A 96 -5.00 18.99 -4.62
C ALA A 96 -5.67 18.75 -5.98
#